data_AF-A0A8T4TA84-F1
#
_entry.id   AF-A0A8T4TA84-F1
#
_cell.length_a   1.000
_cell.length_b   1.000
_cell.length_c   1.000
_cell.angle_alpha   90.00
_cell.angle_beta   90.00
_cell.angle_gamma   90.00
#
_symmetry.space_group_name_H-M   'P 1'
#
loop_
_entity.id
_entity.type
_entity.pdbx_description
1 polymer ?
#
loop_
_entity_poly.entity_id
_entity_poly.type
_entity_poly.pdbx_seq_one_letter_code
_entity_poly.pdbx_strand_id
1 'polypeptide(L)'
;MVNKGSNLEAIAEEVSSKQRTIHLKIDAAIDDGLKLVEHGRNVGITRQGAHYYLKQRGLLERWKQSRKALKLREIQEADEKLQGLAQIVNLLEKRMLQLAATKGWAYQKATEYLVLHKRSQLPLDSIAEFLQRYYNALIKGQRFNVLELGTGLDVNTTTLHNILTRSGVKPLNRSNNRKFIPEERKDIILRGANLPISYGDLAYYSKLPAYAVYYFVKKKELPRPKIKSNIVMIDDRVLTYRLASQIYEALDLELFNTGEVAELCNTSTEIVRYASKHKHQISKFIVISLRTLYPDKNIIKPYLES
;
A
#
# COMPACT_ATOMS: atom_id res chain seq x y z
N MET A 1 -50.63 45.48 51.99
CA MET A 1 -49.47 44.63 52.35
C MET A 1 -49.50 43.40 51.45
N VAL A 2 -48.64 43.35 50.43
CA VAL A 2 -48.65 42.25 49.44
C VAL A 2 -47.82 41.08 49.99
N ASN A 3 -48.44 39.91 49.96
CA ASN A 3 -48.01 38.65 50.55
C ASN A 3 -46.74 38.11 49.86
N LYS A 4 -45.56 38.59 50.28
CA LYS A 4 -44.26 38.11 49.79
C LYS A 4 -43.87 36.72 50.35
N GLY A 5 -44.53 36.26 51.41
CA GLY A 5 -44.25 34.96 52.06
C GLY A 5 -44.79 33.76 51.28
N SER A 6 -46.04 33.81 50.81
CA SER A 6 -46.68 32.63 50.17
C SER A 6 -46.09 32.28 48.80
N ASN A 7 -45.46 33.24 48.12
CA ASN A 7 -44.84 33.00 46.81
C ASN A 7 -43.46 32.30 46.96
N LEU A 8 -42.74 32.54 48.05
CA LEU A 8 -41.46 31.88 48.34
C LEU A 8 -41.65 30.43 48.78
N GLU A 9 -42.70 30.13 49.54
CA GLU A 9 -43.05 28.77 49.95
C GLU A 9 -43.49 27.93 48.75
N ALA A 10 -44.33 28.47 47.86
CA ALA A 10 -44.73 27.79 46.63
C ALA A 10 -43.54 27.49 45.71
N ILE A 11 -42.59 28.43 45.57
CA ILE A 11 -41.35 28.24 44.80
C ILE A 11 -40.47 27.17 45.46
N ALA A 12 -40.35 27.16 46.79
CA ALA A 12 -39.55 26.15 47.51
C ALA A 12 -40.14 24.74 47.37
N GLU A 13 -41.47 24.62 47.41
CA GLU A 13 -42.17 23.35 47.25
C GLU A 13 -42.07 22.80 45.82
N GLU A 14 -42.18 23.66 44.81
CA GLU A 14 -42.00 23.30 43.40
C GLU A 14 -40.55 22.84 43.11
N VAL A 15 -39.56 23.53 43.69
CA VAL A 15 -38.14 23.15 43.59
C VAL A 15 -37.88 21.79 44.27
N SER A 16 -38.49 21.54 45.43
CA SER A 16 -38.37 20.26 46.16
C SER A 16 -38.99 19.09 45.38
N SER A 17 -40.17 19.29 44.78
CA SER A 17 -40.84 18.28 43.95
C SER A 17 -40.06 17.92 42.69
N LYS A 18 -39.49 18.93 42.01
CA LYS A 18 -38.60 18.72 40.85
C LYS A 18 -37.33 17.96 41.24
N GLN A 19 -36.72 18.28 42.38
CA GLN A 19 -35.54 17.57 42.90
C GLN A 19 -35.85 16.10 43.24
N ARG A 20 -36.99 15.80 43.86
CA ARG A 20 -37.42 14.42 44.15
C ARG A 20 -37.62 13.59 42.87
N THR A 21 -38.23 14.18 41.85
CA THR A 21 -38.43 13.51 40.55
C THR A 21 -37.11 13.21 39.85
N ILE A 22 -36.15 14.14 39.92
CA ILE A 22 -34.78 13.97 39.42
C ILE A 22 -34.09 12.80 40.12
N HIS A 23 -34.19 12.71 41.45
CA HIS A 23 -33.59 11.63 42.24
C HIS A 23 -34.14 10.25 41.88
N LEU A 24 -35.46 10.10 41.80
CA LEU A 24 -36.10 8.82 41.43
C LEU A 24 -35.67 8.33 40.04
N LYS A 25 -35.53 9.24 39.06
CA LYS A 25 -35.09 8.89 37.71
C LYS A 25 -33.62 8.50 37.64
N ILE A 26 -32.77 9.09 38.48
CA ILE A 26 -31.36 8.68 38.54
C ILE A 26 -31.25 7.33 39.23
N ASP A 27 -32.02 7.09 40.29
CA ASP A 27 -31.99 5.83 41.05
C ASP A 27 -32.46 4.64 40.21
N ALA A 28 -33.56 4.78 39.46
CA ALA A 28 -34.02 3.72 38.53
C ALA A 28 -32.96 3.36 37.49
N ALA A 29 -32.25 4.37 37.00
CA ALA A 29 -31.31 4.20 35.91
C ALA A 29 -29.95 3.61 36.37
N ILE A 30 -29.69 3.55 37.68
CA ILE A 30 -28.55 2.82 38.27
C ILE A 30 -28.66 1.32 38.02
N ASP A 31 -29.88 0.80 38.07
CA ASP A 31 -30.13 -0.63 37.86
C ASP A 31 -29.99 -1.02 36.38
N ASP A 32 -30.28 -0.08 35.47
CA ASP A 32 -30.13 -0.25 34.03
C ASP A 32 -28.66 -0.13 33.55
N GLY A 33 -27.76 0.44 34.36
CA GLY A 33 -26.33 0.50 34.03
C GLY A 33 -25.95 1.43 32.86
N LEU A 34 -26.81 2.37 32.46
CA LEU A 34 -26.58 3.28 31.33
C LEU A 34 -25.37 4.22 31.57
N LYS A 35 -24.94 4.93 30.52
CA LYS A 35 -23.84 5.90 30.66
C LYS A 35 -24.32 7.13 31.45
N LEU A 36 -23.48 7.68 32.32
CA LEU A 36 -23.76 8.92 33.07
C LEU A 36 -24.14 10.12 32.18
N VAL A 37 -23.69 10.13 30.93
CA VAL A 37 -24.06 11.16 29.94
C VAL A 37 -25.50 10.99 29.47
N GLU A 38 -25.94 9.75 29.27
CA GLU A 38 -27.32 9.40 28.89
C GLU A 38 -28.25 9.63 30.08
N HIS A 39 -27.83 9.28 31.30
CA HIS A 39 -28.53 9.64 32.54
C HIS A 39 -28.69 11.14 32.70
N GLY A 40 -27.60 11.89 32.50
CA GLY A 40 -27.63 13.34 32.59
C GLY A 40 -28.64 13.95 31.60
N ARG A 41 -28.64 13.50 30.35
CA ARG A 41 -29.59 13.95 29.34
C ARG A 41 -31.04 13.61 29.69
N ASN A 42 -31.32 12.39 30.16
CA ASN A 42 -32.69 11.95 30.48
C ASN A 42 -33.30 12.70 31.68
N VAL A 43 -32.46 13.28 32.53
CA VAL A 43 -32.88 13.96 33.77
C VAL A 43 -32.60 15.47 33.73
N GLY A 44 -32.04 15.97 32.63
CA GLY A 44 -31.73 17.40 32.46
C GLY A 44 -30.54 17.91 33.29
N ILE A 45 -29.63 17.02 33.68
CA ILE A 45 -28.43 17.36 34.47
C ILE A 45 -27.14 17.04 33.69
N THR A 46 -26.04 17.66 34.09
CA THR A 46 -24.73 17.37 33.49
C THR A 46 -24.22 16.00 33.94
N ARG A 47 -23.29 15.42 33.17
CA ARG A 47 -22.57 14.19 33.54
C ARG A 47 -21.93 14.30 34.92
N GLN A 48 -21.34 15.46 35.23
CA GLN A 48 -20.72 15.74 36.53
C GLN A 48 -21.75 15.79 37.65
N GLY A 49 -22.93 16.38 37.39
CA GLY A 49 -24.05 16.38 38.34
C GLY A 49 -24.54 14.97 38.66
N ALA A 50 -24.72 14.12 37.64
CA ALA A 50 -25.07 12.71 37.84
C ALA A 50 -23.99 11.95 38.63
N HIS A 51 -22.70 12.19 38.34
CA HIS A 51 -21.59 11.58 39.07
C HIS A 51 -21.55 12.00 40.56
N TYR A 52 -21.72 13.29 40.83
CA TYR A 52 -21.75 13.84 42.18
C TYR A 52 -22.92 13.26 42.98
N TYR A 53 -24.11 13.19 42.37
CA TYR A 53 -25.29 12.60 42.98
C TYR A 53 -25.05 11.14 43.41
N LEU A 54 -24.53 10.31 42.50
CA LEU A 54 -24.22 8.90 42.80
C LEU A 54 -23.17 8.74 43.90
N LYS A 55 -22.16 9.62 43.91
CA LYS A 55 -21.11 9.62 44.94
C LYS A 55 -21.66 10.00 46.31
N GLN A 56 -22.49 11.04 46.40
CA GLN A 56 -23.10 11.46 47.66
C GLN A 56 -24.04 10.41 48.26
N ARG A 57 -24.76 9.67 47.41
CA ARG A 57 -25.70 8.62 47.85
C ARG A 57 -25.04 7.25 48.09
N GLY A 58 -23.73 7.11 47.82
CA GLY A 58 -23.03 5.83 47.95
C GLY A 58 -23.39 4.79 46.88
N LEU A 59 -24.08 5.18 45.80
CA LEU A 59 -24.59 4.26 44.77
C LEU A 59 -23.62 4.04 43.60
N LEU A 60 -22.45 4.69 43.64
CA LEU A 60 -21.47 4.66 42.57
C LEU A 60 -20.96 3.24 42.24
N GLU A 61 -20.72 2.40 43.25
CA GLU A 61 -20.24 1.03 43.04
C GLU A 61 -21.31 0.12 42.44
N ARG A 62 -22.57 0.26 42.89
CA ARG A 62 -23.71 -0.46 42.31
C ARG A 62 -23.87 -0.13 40.83
N TRP A 63 -23.85 1.16 40.47
CA TRP A 63 -23.90 1.59 39.07
C TRP A 63 -22.74 1.03 38.23
N LYS A 64 -21.50 1.01 38.77
CA LYS A 64 -20.34 0.41 38.09
C LYS A 64 -20.56 -1.08 37.80
N GLN A 65 -21.15 -1.81 38.74
CA GLN A 65 -21.46 -3.24 38.58
C GLN A 65 -22.55 -3.46 37.53
N SER A 66 -23.68 -2.74 37.61
CA SER A 66 -24.76 -2.81 36.61
C SER A 66 -24.26 -2.49 35.22
N ARG A 67 -23.41 -1.47 35.07
CA ARG A 67 -22.79 -1.11 33.80
C ARG A 67 -21.85 -2.19 33.27
N LYS A 68 -21.08 -2.85 34.14
CA LYS A 68 -20.23 -3.97 33.74
C LYS A 68 -21.07 -5.14 33.24
N ALA A 69 -22.19 -5.44 33.90
CA ALA A 69 -23.12 -6.48 33.49
C ALA A 69 -23.82 -6.16 32.16
N LEU A 70 -24.30 -4.93 31.96
CA LEU A 70 -24.88 -4.49 30.69
C LEU A 70 -23.86 -4.63 29.55
N LYS A 71 -22.64 -4.12 29.75
CA LYS A 71 -21.58 -4.23 28.74
C LYS A 71 -21.27 -5.69 28.38
N LEU A 72 -21.30 -6.60 29.37
CA LEU A 72 -21.08 -8.02 29.12
C LEU A 72 -22.24 -8.63 28.30
N ARG A 73 -23.50 -8.28 28.59
CA ARG A 73 -24.66 -8.70 27.80
C ARG A 73 -24.60 -8.16 26.37
N GLU A 74 -24.26 -6.88 26.19
CA GLU A 74 -24.09 -6.29 24.86
C GLU A 74 -23.02 -7.01 24.04
N ILE A 75 -21.91 -7.42 24.67
CA ILE A 75 -20.87 -8.23 24.03
C ILE A 75 -21.42 -9.62 23.67
N GLN A 76 -22.12 -10.29 24.59
CA GLN A 76 -22.70 -11.60 24.35
C GLN A 76 -23.73 -11.58 23.21
N GLU A 77 -24.64 -10.61 23.20
CA GLU A 77 -25.63 -10.44 22.13
C GLU A 77 -24.97 -10.14 20.77
N ALA A 78 -23.90 -9.34 20.77
CA ALA A 78 -23.12 -9.07 19.57
C ALA A 78 -22.43 -10.34 19.06
N ASP A 79 -21.84 -11.13 19.96
CA ASP A 79 -21.19 -12.40 19.64
C ASP A 79 -22.21 -13.43 19.12
N GLU A 80 -23.39 -13.55 19.73
CA GLU A 80 -24.48 -14.41 19.27
C GLU A 80 -24.96 -14.02 17.87
N LYS A 81 -25.13 -12.72 17.60
CA LYS A 81 -25.46 -12.21 16.26
C LYS A 81 -24.37 -12.54 15.25
N LEU A 82 -23.10 -12.35 15.60
CA LEU A 82 -21.97 -12.69 14.75
C LEU A 82 -21.91 -14.19 14.46
N GLN A 83 -22.18 -15.04 15.45
CA GLN A 83 -22.26 -16.49 15.28
C GLN A 83 -23.41 -16.88 14.34
N GLY A 84 -24.60 -16.30 14.51
CA GLY A 84 -25.74 -16.53 13.62
C GLY A 84 -25.42 -16.15 12.17
N LEU A 85 -24.80 -14.97 11.95
CA LEU A 85 -24.36 -14.56 10.62
C LEU A 85 -23.29 -15.50 10.04
N ALA A 86 -22.35 -15.96 10.85
CA ALA A 86 -21.32 -16.91 10.41
C ALA A 86 -21.93 -18.24 9.96
N GLN A 87 -22.97 -18.73 10.63
CA GLN A 87 -23.70 -19.93 10.23
C GLN A 87 -24.39 -19.75 8.86
N ILE A 88 -25.05 -18.62 8.64
CA ILE A 88 -25.69 -18.29 7.36
C ILE A 88 -24.65 -18.23 6.24
N VAL A 89 -23.54 -17.52 6.47
CA VAL A 89 -22.44 -17.41 5.49
C VAL A 89 -21.88 -18.80 5.15
N ASN A 90 -21.65 -19.65 6.14
CA ASN A 90 -21.18 -21.02 5.92
C ASN A 90 -22.16 -21.86 5.09
N LEU A 91 -23.47 -21.70 5.31
CA LEU A 91 -24.50 -22.38 4.52
C LEU A 91 -24.47 -21.92 3.05
N LEU A 92 -24.36 -20.61 2.84
CA LEU A 92 -24.26 -20.01 1.50
C LEU A 92 -22.99 -20.48 0.77
N GLU A 93 -21.84 -20.49 1.46
CA GLU A 93 -20.57 -20.96 0.88
C GLU A 93 -20.66 -22.43 0.45
N LYS A 94 -21.25 -23.31 1.29
CA LYS A 94 -21.49 -24.71 0.94
C LYS A 94 -22.40 -24.84 -0.28
N ARG A 95 -23.49 -24.06 -0.34
CA ARG A 95 -24.42 -24.09 -1.47
C ARG A 95 -23.77 -23.60 -2.76
N MET A 96 -22.95 -22.54 -2.67
CA MET A 96 -22.18 -22.02 -3.80
C MET A 96 -21.23 -23.08 -4.36
N LEU A 97 -20.47 -23.78 -3.50
CA LEU A 97 -19.55 -24.84 -3.92
C LEU A 97 -20.28 -26.01 -4.61
N GLN A 98 -21.45 -26.40 -4.10
CA GLN A 98 -22.28 -27.44 -4.73
C GLN A 98 -22.73 -27.03 -6.13
N LEU A 99 -23.25 -25.80 -6.29
CA LEU A 99 -23.67 -25.29 -7.59
C LEU A 99 -22.49 -25.11 -8.56
N ALA A 100 -21.34 -24.69 -8.05
CA ALA A 100 -20.14 -24.54 -8.85
C ALA A 100 -19.63 -25.87 -9.40
N ALA A 101 -19.71 -26.96 -8.61
CA ALA A 101 -19.36 -28.31 -9.05
C ALA A 101 -20.20 -28.75 -10.26
N THR A 102 -21.49 -28.39 -10.32
CA THR A 102 -22.36 -28.70 -11.48
C THR A 102 -22.04 -27.91 -12.74
N LYS A 103 -21.37 -26.76 -12.63
CA LYS A 103 -20.97 -25.92 -13.77
C LYS A 103 -19.63 -26.31 -14.39
N GLY A 104 -18.88 -27.20 -13.75
CA GLY A 104 -17.60 -27.70 -14.23
C GLY A 104 -16.38 -27.19 -13.46
N TRP A 105 -15.22 -27.77 -13.79
CA TRP A 105 -13.97 -27.63 -13.03
C TRP A 105 -13.55 -26.17 -12.81
N ALA A 106 -13.67 -25.33 -13.83
CA ALA A 106 -13.23 -23.94 -13.75
C ALA A 106 -14.07 -23.11 -12.78
N TYR A 107 -15.40 -23.28 -12.78
CA TYR A 107 -16.30 -22.63 -11.82
C TYR A 107 -16.11 -23.16 -10.41
N GLN A 108 -15.90 -24.47 -10.25
CA GLN A 108 -15.58 -25.07 -8.96
C GLN A 108 -14.32 -24.42 -8.37
N LYS A 109 -13.23 -24.38 -9.14
CA LYS A 109 -11.97 -23.79 -8.67
C LYS A 109 -12.04 -22.27 -8.45
N ALA A 110 -12.80 -21.54 -9.26
CA ALA A 110 -13.04 -20.12 -9.06
C ALA A 110 -13.81 -19.85 -7.75
N THR A 111 -14.79 -20.70 -7.43
CA THR A 111 -15.58 -20.59 -6.20
C THR A 111 -14.74 -20.95 -4.97
N GLU A 112 -13.96 -22.02 -5.03
CA GLU A 112 -12.99 -22.38 -3.98
C GLU A 112 -12.02 -21.21 -3.70
N TYR A 113 -11.52 -20.56 -4.75
CA TYR A 113 -10.67 -19.38 -4.61
C TYR A 113 -11.36 -18.25 -3.85
N LEU A 114 -12.59 -17.87 -4.23
CA LEU A 114 -13.31 -16.75 -3.61
C LEU A 114 -13.71 -17.05 -2.15
N VAL A 115 -14.10 -18.28 -1.84
CA VAL A 115 -14.41 -18.71 -0.46
C VAL A 115 -13.18 -18.58 0.45
N LEU A 116 -11.99 -18.96 -0.06
CA LEU A 116 -10.73 -18.79 0.68
C LEU A 116 -10.24 -17.33 0.71
N HIS A 117 -10.59 -16.53 -0.29
CA HIS A 117 -10.11 -15.17 -0.49
C HIS A 117 -11.26 -14.16 -0.47
N LYS A 118 -12.00 -14.11 0.64
CA LYS A 118 -13.23 -13.31 0.82
C LYS A 118 -13.09 -11.81 0.55
N ARG A 119 -11.86 -11.28 0.51
CA ARG A 119 -11.56 -9.86 0.20
C ARG A 119 -11.30 -9.60 -1.29
N SER A 120 -11.24 -10.64 -2.11
CA SER A 120 -11.10 -10.51 -3.56
C SER A 120 -12.31 -9.78 -4.14
N GLN A 121 -12.06 -8.75 -4.95
CA GLN A 121 -13.10 -8.02 -5.68
C GLN A 121 -13.25 -8.52 -7.13
N LEU A 122 -12.56 -9.63 -7.47
CA LEU A 122 -12.59 -10.17 -8.81
C LEU A 122 -13.94 -10.84 -9.10
N PRO A 123 -14.54 -10.61 -10.28
CA PRO A 123 -15.74 -11.31 -10.69
C PRO A 123 -15.50 -12.83 -10.79
N LEU A 124 -16.47 -13.61 -10.32
CA LEU A 124 -16.44 -15.08 -10.40
C LEU A 124 -16.20 -15.55 -11.85
N ASP A 125 -16.91 -14.94 -12.79
CA ASP A 125 -16.86 -15.32 -14.21
C ASP A 125 -15.48 -15.05 -14.81
N SER A 126 -14.81 -13.94 -14.44
CA SER A 126 -13.45 -13.65 -14.90
C SER A 126 -12.44 -14.68 -14.39
N ILE A 127 -12.57 -15.12 -13.13
CA ILE A 127 -11.71 -16.17 -12.57
C ILE A 127 -12.01 -17.51 -13.25
N ALA A 128 -13.30 -17.84 -13.43
CA ALA A 128 -13.72 -19.07 -14.08
C ALA A 128 -13.25 -19.13 -15.54
N GLU A 129 -13.39 -18.04 -16.30
CA GLU A 129 -12.91 -17.97 -17.68
C GLU A 129 -11.39 -18.17 -17.76
N PHE A 130 -10.62 -17.48 -16.91
CA PHE A 130 -9.18 -17.66 -16.83
C PHE A 130 -8.79 -19.12 -16.53
N LEU A 131 -9.45 -19.74 -15.54
CA LEU A 131 -9.21 -21.13 -15.17
C LEU A 131 -9.65 -22.10 -16.27
N GLN A 132 -10.71 -21.80 -17.02
CA GLN A 132 -11.14 -22.60 -18.16
C GLN A 132 -10.10 -22.55 -19.29
N ARG A 133 -9.56 -21.36 -19.59
CA ARG A 133 -8.46 -21.20 -20.57
C ARG A 133 -7.22 -21.98 -20.12
N TYR A 134 -6.88 -21.91 -18.83
CA TYR A 134 -5.81 -22.72 -18.24
C TYR A 134 -6.07 -24.22 -18.42
N TYR A 135 -7.27 -24.70 -18.10
CA TYR A 135 -7.62 -26.12 -18.15
C TYR A 135 -7.55 -26.67 -19.58
N ASN A 136 -8.05 -25.90 -20.55
CA ASN A 136 -7.96 -26.24 -21.96
C ASN A 136 -6.50 -26.34 -22.44
N ALA A 137 -5.63 -25.44 -21.99
CA ALA A 137 -4.20 -25.48 -22.33
C ALA A 137 -3.48 -26.67 -21.67
N LEU A 138 -3.86 -27.00 -20.42
CA LEU A 138 -3.35 -28.17 -19.70
C LEU A 138 -3.67 -29.47 -20.45
N ILE A 139 -4.92 -29.66 -20.88
CA ILE A 139 -5.34 -30.85 -21.64
C ILE A 139 -4.56 -30.97 -22.96
N LYS A 140 -4.29 -29.85 -23.64
CA LYS A 140 -3.56 -29.81 -24.91
C LYS A 140 -2.04 -29.95 -24.75
N GLY A 141 -1.51 -30.05 -23.52
CA GLY A 141 -0.07 -30.08 -23.26
C GLY A 141 0.67 -28.79 -23.66
N GLN A 142 -0.06 -27.67 -23.79
CA GLN A 142 0.50 -26.41 -24.25
C GLN A 142 1.10 -25.63 -23.07
N ARG A 143 2.35 -25.17 -23.22
CA ARG A 143 2.94 -24.17 -22.32
C ARG A 143 2.50 -22.78 -22.75
N PHE A 144 2.17 -21.92 -21.79
CA PHE A 144 1.67 -20.57 -22.06
C PHE A 144 2.37 -19.52 -21.20
N ASN A 145 2.25 -18.28 -21.63
CA ASN A 145 2.44 -17.13 -20.75
C ASN A 145 1.13 -16.85 -20.00
N VAL A 146 1.19 -16.62 -18.69
CA VAL A 146 0.01 -16.26 -17.88
C VAL A 146 -0.66 -14.98 -18.42
N LEU A 147 0.13 -14.07 -18.99
CA LEU A 147 -0.38 -12.87 -19.66
C LEU A 147 -1.27 -13.21 -20.87
N GLU A 148 -0.89 -14.20 -21.67
CA GLU A 148 -1.68 -14.63 -22.85
C GLU A 148 -3.02 -15.21 -22.42
N LEU A 149 -3.03 -16.06 -21.39
CA LEU A 149 -4.29 -16.60 -20.85
C LEU A 149 -5.20 -15.51 -20.27
N GLY A 150 -4.60 -14.48 -19.68
CA GLY A 150 -5.29 -13.32 -19.12
C GLY A 150 -5.76 -12.29 -20.14
N THR A 151 -5.44 -12.44 -21.43
CA THR A 151 -5.72 -11.40 -22.42
C THR A 151 -7.23 -11.18 -22.56
N GLY A 152 -7.68 -9.93 -22.44
CA GLY A 152 -9.10 -9.57 -22.47
C GLY A 152 -9.83 -9.74 -21.13
N LEU A 153 -9.13 -10.24 -20.08
CA LEU A 153 -9.59 -10.13 -18.71
C LEU A 153 -8.96 -8.87 -18.12
N ASP A 154 -9.77 -8.00 -17.52
CA ASP A 154 -9.29 -6.79 -16.83
C ASP A 154 -8.63 -7.15 -15.47
N VAL A 155 -7.61 -8.01 -15.54
CA VAL A 155 -6.93 -8.59 -14.38
C VAL A 155 -5.43 -8.60 -14.64
N ASN A 156 -4.68 -7.96 -13.74
CA ASN A 156 -3.24 -7.88 -13.88
C ASN A 156 -2.56 -9.27 -13.75
N THR A 157 -1.39 -9.41 -14.38
CA THR A 157 -0.66 -10.69 -14.46
C THR A 157 -0.27 -11.26 -13.09
N THR A 158 0.05 -10.40 -12.12
CA THR A 158 0.39 -10.83 -10.76
C THR A 158 -0.81 -11.48 -10.06
N THR A 159 -1.99 -10.90 -10.21
CA THR A 159 -3.24 -11.45 -9.70
C THR A 159 -3.56 -12.79 -10.36
N LEU A 160 -3.38 -12.92 -11.67
CA LEU A 160 -3.57 -14.18 -12.39
C LEU A 160 -2.63 -15.28 -11.88
N HIS A 161 -1.35 -14.95 -11.63
CA HIS A 161 -0.42 -15.87 -10.99
C HIS A 161 -0.89 -16.30 -9.60
N ASN A 162 -1.36 -15.35 -8.79
CA ASN A 162 -1.88 -15.63 -7.46
C ASN A 162 -3.11 -16.54 -7.50
N ILE A 163 -4.01 -16.36 -8.48
CA ILE A 163 -5.16 -17.25 -8.70
C ILE A 163 -4.68 -18.69 -8.92
N LEU A 164 -3.76 -18.92 -9.86
CA LEU A 164 -3.24 -20.27 -10.14
C LEU A 164 -2.63 -20.91 -8.88
N THR A 165 -1.71 -20.20 -8.23
CA THR A 165 -0.99 -20.72 -7.05
C THR A 165 -1.95 -21.01 -5.89
N ARG A 166 -2.89 -20.10 -5.62
CA ARG A 166 -3.82 -20.22 -4.49
C ARG A 166 -4.98 -21.17 -4.74
N SER A 167 -5.33 -21.42 -6.01
CA SER A 167 -6.27 -22.48 -6.39
C SER A 167 -5.63 -23.88 -6.38
N GLY A 168 -4.36 -24.00 -5.97
CA GLY A 168 -3.62 -25.27 -5.87
C GLY A 168 -3.14 -25.80 -7.22
N VAL A 169 -3.06 -24.95 -8.23
CA VAL A 169 -2.77 -25.31 -9.60
C VAL A 169 -1.35 -24.87 -9.97
N LYS A 170 -0.54 -25.79 -10.51
CA LYS A 170 0.82 -25.46 -10.94
C LYS A 170 0.78 -24.60 -12.22
N PRO A 171 1.44 -23.43 -12.24
CA PRO A 171 1.49 -22.62 -13.46
C PRO A 171 2.32 -23.34 -14.53
N LEU A 172 1.76 -23.49 -15.74
CA LEU A 172 2.43 -24.12 -16.89
C LEU A 172 3.31 -23.11 -17.64
N ASN A 173 4.14 -22.40 -16.86
CA ASN A 173 4.94 -21.30 -17.36
C ASN A 173 5.81 -21.76 -18.53
N ARG A 174 5.63 -21.13 -19.69
CA ARG A 174 6.68 -21.08 -20.71
C ARG A 174 7.91 -20.47 -20.02
N SER A 175 9.11 -21.01 -20.25
CA SER A 175 10.31 -20.41 -19.70
C SER A 175 10.34 -18.96 -20.17
N ASN A 176 10.17 -18.01 -19.25
CA ASN A 176 10.50 -16.63 -19.55
C ASN A 176 11.94 -16.69 -20.06
N ASN A 177 12.18 -16.22 -21.28
CA ASN A 177 13.52 -15.93 -21.77
C ASN A 177 14.07 -14.87 -20.82
N ARG A 178 14.61 -15.29 -19.67
CA ARG A 178 15.37 -14.45 -18.76
C ARG A 178 16.46 -13.90 -19.66
N LYS A 179 16.37 -12.61 -20.00
CA LYS A 179 17.35 -11.94 -20.85
C LYS A 179 18.71 -12.17 -20.19
N PHE A 180 19.49 -13.08 -20.77
CA PHE A 180 20.81 -13.41 -20.29
C PHE A 180 21.65 -12.15 -20.44
N ILE A 181 22.29 -11.70 -19.36
CA ILE A 181 23.25 -10.60 -19.43
C ILE A 181 24.49 -11.17 -20.15
N PRO A 182 24.92 -10.64 -21.30
CA PRO A 182 26.13 -11.10 -21.97
C PRO A 182 27.36 -10.96 -21.06
N GLU A 183 28.36 -11.84 -21.22
CA GLU A 183 29.51 -11.88 -20.32
C GLU A 183 30.30 -10.55 -20.30
N GLU A 184 30.49 -9.95 -21.48
CA GLU A 184 31.11 -8.62 -21.63
C GLU A 184 30.42 -7.55 -20.74
N ARG A 185 29.09 -7.61 -20.65
CA ARG A 185 28.31 -6.66 -19.82
C ARG A 185 28.40 -6.98 -18.33
N LYS A 186 28.56 -8.24 -17.95
CA LYS A 186 28.83 -8.63 -16.56
C LYS A 186 30.18 -8.11 -16.11
N ASP A 187 31.21 -8.22 -16.96
CA ASP A 187 32.55 -7.73 -16.63
C ASP A 187 32.58 -6.22 -16.41
N ILE A 188 31.80 -5.47 -17.19
CA ILE A 188 31.60 -4.03 -16.97
C ILE A 188 30.98 -3.78 -15.58
N ILE A 189 29.95 -4.53 -15.19
CA ILE A 189 29.34 -4.39 -13.86
C ILE A 189 30.34 -4.76 -12.75
N LEU A 190 31.14 -5.82 -12.95
CA LEU A 190 32.15 -6.26 -11.99
C LEU A 190 33.20 -5.18 -11.75
N ARG A 191 33.77 -4.60 -12.82
CA ARG A 191 34.71 -3.48 -12.73
C ARG A 191 34.07 -2.23 -12.11
N GLY A 192 32.81 -1.97 -12.43
CA GLY A 192 32.05 -0.82 -11.96
C GLY A 192 31.47 -0.93 -10.55
N ALA A 193 31.51 -2.11 -9.93
CA ALA A 193 30.82 -2.36 -8.67
C ALA A 193 31.29 -1.42 -7.56
N ASN A 194 32.60 -1.17 -7.44
CA ASN A 194 33.12 -0.29 -6.39
C ASN A 194 33.12 1.20 -6.76
N LEU A 195 32.67 1.57 -7.96
CA LEU A 195 32.63 2.97 -8.37
C LEU A 195 31.51 3.72 -7.63
N PRO A 196 31.76 4.98 -7.21
CA PRO A 196 30.78 5.81 -6.53
C PRO A 196 29.76 6.45 -7.49
N ILE A 197 29.13 5.63 -8.33
CA ILE A 197 28.05 5.97 -9.28
C ILE A 197 26.77 5.21 -8.94
N SER A 198 25.58 5.73 -9.28
CA SER A 198 24.32 5.02 -8.95
C SER A 198 24.12 3.75 -9.79
N TYR A 199 23.18 2.88 -9.38
CA TYR A 199 22.75 1.75 -10.22
C TYR A 199 22.23 2.21 -11.59
N GLY A 200 21.56 3.35 -11.65
CA GLY A 200 21.05 3.93 -12.89
C GLY A 200 22.16 4.39 -13.82
N ASP A 201 23.23 5.01 -13.29
CA ASP A 201 24.38 5.43 -14.07
C ASP A 201 25.19 4.22 -14.56
N LEU A 202 25.43 3.23 -13.69
CA LEU A 202 26.11 1.99 -14.08
C LEU A 202 25.30 1.22 -15.15
N ALA A 203 23.98 1.21 -15.03
CA ALA A 203 23.08 0.62 -16.02
C ALA A 203 23.17 1.33 -17.39
N TYR A 204 23.21 2.66 -17.39
CA TYR A 204 23.43 3.44 -18.60
C TYR A 204 24.76 3.10 -19.27
N TYR A 205 25.87 3.17 -18.53
CA TYR A 205 27.18 2.90 -19.09
C TYR A 205 27.37 1.44 -19.51
N SER A 206 26.71 0.49 -18.85
CA SER A 206 26.73 -0.93 -19.23
C SER A 206 25.70 -1.28 -20.31
N LYS A 207 24.86 -0.34 -20.77
CA LYS A 207 23.76 -0.57 -21.72
C LYS A 207 22.81 -1.70 -21.27
N LEU A 208 22.49 -1.74 -19.98
CA LEU A 208 21.58 -2.71 -19.36
C LEU A 208 20.43 -2.02 -18.63
N PRO A 209 19.28 -2.70 -18.43
CA PRO A 209 18.24 -2.19 -17.55
C PRO A 209 18.72 -2.09 -16.09
N ALA A 210 18.33 -1.03 -15.38
CA ALA A 210 18.76 -0.80 -13.99
C ALA A 210 18.43 -1.97 -13.04
N TYR A 211 17.27 -2.61 -13.23
CA TYR A 211 16.89 -3.79 -12.44
C TYR A 211 17.87 -4.96 -12.64
N ALA A 212 18.39 -5.15 -13.87
CA ALA A 212 19.30 -6.24 -14.19
C ALA A 212 20.65 -6.06 -13.50
N VAL A 213 21.17 -4.82 -13.49
CA VAL A 213 22.38 -4.47 -12.74
C VAL A 213 22.18 -4.65 -11.24
N TYR A 214 21.07 -4.14 -10.68
CA TYR A 214 20.75 -4.30 -9.26
C TYR A 214 20.72 -5.78 -8.84
N TYR A 215 19.97 -6.61 -9.56
CA TYR A 215 19.87 -8.04 -9.25
C TYR A 215 21.20 -8.76 -9.40
N PHE A 216 22.00 -8.42 -10.42
CA PHE A 216 23.32 -9.01 -10.62
C PHE A 216 24.27 -8.68 -9.46
N VAL A 217 24.38 -7.40 -9.10
CA VAL A 217 25.20 -6.93 -7.97
C VAL A 217 24.77 -7.59 -6.66
N LYS A 218 23.47 -7.62 -6.39
CA LYS A 218 22.92 -8.24 -5.18
C LYS A 218 23.20 -9.75 -5.13
N LYS A 219 22.99 -10.46 -6.24
CA LYS A 219 23.22 -11.92 -6.34
C LYS A 219 24.69 -12.29 -6.19
N LYS A 220 25.61 -11.42 -6.64
CA LYS A 220 27.06 -11.61 -6.56
C LYS A 220 27.67 -11.00 -5.29
N GLU A 221 26.85 -10.40 -4.43
CA GLU A 221 27.27 -9.76 -3.17
C GLU A 221 28.41 -8.75 -3.38
N LEU A 222 28.39 -8.03 -4.51
CA LEU A 222 29.47 -7.12 -4.85
C LEU A 222 29.44 -5.88 -3.94
N PRO A 223 30.60 -5.38 -3.49
CA PRO A 223 30.67 -4.22 -2.62
C PRO A 223 30.15 -2.99 -3.35
N ARG A 224 29.42 -2.13 -2.62
CA ARG A 224 28.89 -0.86 -3.12
C ARG A 224 29.18 0.26 -2.12
N PRO A 225 29.83 1.35 -2.55
CA PRO A 225 30.02 2.50 -1.67
C PRO A 225 28.68 3.17 -1.34
N LYS A 226 28.57 3.72 -0.12
CA LYS A 226 27.46 4.62 0.21
C LYS A 226 27.67 5.93 -0.54
N ILE A 227 26.75 6.27 -1.43
CA ILE A 227 26.85 7.44 -2.29
C ILE A 227 25.54 8.22 -2.29
N LYS A 228 25.63 9.50 -2.65
CA LYS A 228 24.45 10.25 -3.12
C LYS A 228 24.13 9.78 -4.54
N SER A 229 22.87 9.49 -4.81
CA SER A 229 22.40 9.05 -6.14
C SER A 229 22.46 10.16 -7.19
N ASN A 230 22.71 11.39 -6.77
CA ASN A 230 22.70 12.59 -7.59
C ASN A 230 23.85 13.55 -7.27
N ILE A 231 24.26 14.30 -8.29
CA ILE A 231 25.26 15.38 -8.21
C ILE A 231 24.62 16.61 -7.55
N VAL A 232 23.46 17.03 -8.07
CA VAL A 232 22.68 18.16 -7.55
C VAL A 232 21.19 17.93 -7.83
N MET A 233 20.33 18.65 -7.13
CA MET A 233 18.89 18.75 -7.38
C MET A 233 18.53 20.23 -7.49
N ILE A 234 17.79 20.61 -8.54
CA ILE A 234 17.33 21.98 -8.81
C ILE A 234 15.88 21.87 -9.30
N ASP A 235 14.96 22.55 -8.64
CA ASP A 235 13.52 22.58 -8.97
C ASP A 235 12.93 21.18 -9.24
N ASP A 236 13.13 20.27 -8.28
CA ASP A 236 12.72 18.85 -8.33
C ASP A 236 13.32 18.02 -9.46
N ARG A 237 14.23 18.58 -10.27
CA ARG A 237 15.00 17.85 -11.27
C ARG A 237 16.38 17.49 -10.75
N VAL A 238 16.82 16.30 -11.13
CA VAL A 238 18.01 15.67 -10.57
C VAL A 238 19.10 15.56 -11.63
N LEU A 239 20.27 16.11 -11.36
CA LEU A 239 21.46 15.88 -12.18
C LEU A 239 22.19 14.63 -11.69
N THR A 240 22.25 13.59 -12.53
CA THR A 240 23.10 12.40 -12.31
C THR A 240 24.27 12.40 -13.28
N TYR A 241 25.23 11.49 -13.08
CA TYR A 241 26.36 11.36 -14.00
C TYR A 241 25.91 10.93 -15.40
N ARG A 242 24.92 10.04 -15.51
CA ARG A 242 24.27 9.71 -16.79
C ARG A 242 23.72 10.95 -17.48
N LEU A 243 22.91 11.74 -16.77
CA LEU A 243 22.29 12.93 -17.37
C LEU A 243 23.35 13.94 -17.80
N ALA A 244 24.39 14.13 -17.00
CA ALA A 244 25.53 14.97 -17.37
C ALA A 244 26.23 14.47 -18.64
N SER A 245 26.45 13.15 -18.79
CA SER A 245 26.99 12.58 -20.03
C SER A 245 26.15 12.91 -21.25
N GLN A 246 24.82 12.77 -21.15
CA GLN A 246 23.88 13.08 -22.25
C GLN A 246 23.91 14.58 -22.60
N ILE A 247 23.96 15.45 -21.59
CA ILE A 247 24.06 16.90 -21.78
C ILE A 247 25.37 17.25 -22.51
N TYR A 248 26.50 16.68 -22.10
CA TYR A 248 27.79 16.97 -22.75
C TYR A 248 27.87 16.41 -24.15
N GLU A 249 27.31 15.22 -24.40
CA GLU A 249 27.21 14.65 -25.74
C GLU A 249 26.41 15.58 -26.67
N ALA A 250 25.27 16.09 -26.20
CA ALA A 250 24.45 17.03 -26.98
C ALA A 250 25.13 18.39 -27.20
N LEU A 251 25.82 18.93 -26.20
CA LEU A 251 26.54 20.20 -26.31
C LEU A 251 27.76 20.11 -27.25
N ASP A 252 28.48 18.98 -27.23
CA ASP A 252 29.65 18.77 -28.07
C ASP A 252 29.27 18.57 -29.56
N LEU A 253 27.98 18.39 -29.89
CA LEU A 253 27.49 18.43 -31.28
C LEU A 253 27.40 19.86 -31.83
N GLU A 254 27.41 20.89 -30.98
CA GLU A 254 27.31 22.32 -31.35
C GLU A 254 26.06 22.71 -32.18
N LEU A 255 25.09 21.79 -32.31
CA LEU A 255 23.84 21.99 -33.06
C LEU A 255 22.69 22.47 -32.17
N PHE A 256 22.81 22.31 -30.85
CA PHE A 256 21.74 22.57 -29.89
C PHE A 256 22.11 23.68 -28.91
N ASN A 257 21.19 24.61 -28.71
CA ASN A 257 21.29 25.60 -27.64
C ASN A 257 20.88 24.98 -26.28
N THR A 258 21.12 25.70 -25.18
CA THR A 258 20.84 25.20 -23.82
C THR A 258 19.38 24.79 -23.59
N GLY A 259 18.42 25.48 -24.22
CA GLY A 259 17.01 25.14 -24.14
C GLY A 259 16.70 23.84 -24.87
N GLU A 260 17.20 23.69 -26.09
CA GLU A 260 17.04 22.47 -26.90
C GLU A 260 17.69 21.25 -26.24
N VAL A 261 18.86 21.41 -25.62
CA VAL A 261 19.50 20.33 -24.84
C VAL A 261 18.65 19.95 -23.62
N ALA A 262 18.02 20.93 -22.96
CA ALA A 262 17.14 20.68 -21.83
C ALA A 262 15.90 19.87 -22.26
N GLU A 263 15.28 20.23 -23.38
CA GLU A 263 14.17 19.48 -23.97
C GLU A 263 14.60 18.07 -24.39
N LEU A 264 15.70 17.93 -25.13
CA LEU A 264 16.24 16.66 -25.60
C LEU A 264 16.54 15.70 -24.44
N CYS A 265 17.11 16.22 -23.36
CA CYS A 265 17.45 15.44 -22.17
C CYS A 265 16.29 15.33 -21.16
N ASN A 266 15.11 15.87 -21.49
CA ASN A 266 13.95 15.97 -20.61
C ASN A 266 14.29 16.52 -19.20
N THR A 267 15.03 17.63 -19.16
CA THR A 267 15.52 18.31 -17.96
C THR A 267 15.25 19.82 -18.03
N SER A 268 15.63 20.59 -17.01
CA SER A 268 15.48 22.05 -17.00
C SER A 268 16.73 22.75 -17.53
N THR A 269 16.55 23.97 -18.02
CA THR A 269 17.64 24.84 -18.47
C THR A 269 18.67 25.10 -17.38
N GLU A 270 18.22 25.16 -16.13
CA GLU A 270 19.03 25.38 -14.93
C GLU A 270 19.97 24.19 -14.69
N ILE A 271 19.49 22.97 -14.91
CA ILE A 271 20.31 21.76 -14.80
C ILE A 271 21.39 21.75 -15.90
N VAL A 272 21.04 22.11 -17.13
CA VAL A 272 22.01 22.20 -18.24
C VAL A 272 23.07 23.27 -17.94
N ARG A 273 22.65 24.46 -17.50
CA ARG A 273 23.55 25.54 -17.09
C ARG A 273 24.47 25.11 -15.95
N TYR A 274 23.94 24.40 -14.95
CA TYR A 274 24.74 23.89 -13.85
C TYR A 274 25.78 22.88 -14.32
N ALA A 275 25.39 21.94 -15.18
CA ALA A 275 26.31 20.96 -15.77
C ALA A 275 27.43 21.65 -16.56
N SER A 276 27.10 22.62 -17.42
CA SER A 276 28.09 23.41 -18.16
C SER A 276 29.05 24.18 -17.25
N LYS A 277 28.52 24.85 -16.21
CA LYS A 277 29.32 25.61 -15.24
C LYS A 277 30.33 24.72 -14.50
N HIS A 278 29.97 23.47 -14.21
CA HIS A 278 30.81 22.51 -13.48
C HIS A 278 31.40 21.42 -14.38
N LYS A 279 31.46 21.65 -15.71
CA LYS A 279 31.88 20.66 -16.72
C LYS A 279 33.22 20.02 -16.34
N HIS A 280 34.22 20.81 -15.96
CA HIS A 280 35.54 20.28 -15.63
C HIS A 280 35.53 19.21 -14.53
N GLN A 281 34.85 19.48 -13.41
CA GLN A 281 34.80 18.56 -12.27
C GLN A 281 33.96 17.32 -12.57
N ILE A 282 32.77 17.51 -13.15
CA ILE A 282 31.84 16.42 -13.45
C ILE A 282 32.44 15.51 -14.53
N SER A 283 32.98 16.08 -15.60
CA SER A 283 33.59 15.33 -16.70
C SER A 283 34.80 14.53 -16.24
N LYS A 284 35.67 15.09 -15.39
CA LYS A 284 36.82 14.36 -14.84
C LYS A 284 36.38 13.07 -14.15
N PHE A 285 35.34 13.15 -13.31
CA PHE A 285 34.83 11.98 -12.61
C PHE A 285 34.20 10.95 -13.56
N ILE A 286 33.41 11.42 -14.55
CA ILE A 286 32.79 10.53 -15.54
C ILE A 286 33.86 9.81 -16.36
N VAL A 287 34.88 10.53 -16.86
CA VAL A 287 35.97 9.95 -17.66
C VAL A 287 36.73 8.90 -16.85
N ILE A 288 37.06 9.16 -15.58
CA ILE A 288 37.70 8.17 -14.71
C ILE A 288 36.81 6.92 -14.57
N SER A 289 35.53 7.12 -14.30
CA SER A 289 34.57 6.01 -14.16
C SER A 289 34.47 5.19 -15.44
N LEU A 290 34.36 5.84 -16.60
CA LEU A 290 34.28 5.20 -17.90
C LEU A 290 35.55 4.41 -18.25
N ARG A 291 36.74 4.95 -17.93
CA ARG A 291 38.02 4.22 -18.10
C ARG A 291 38.11 2.99 -17.21
N THR A 292 37.55 3.03 -15.99
CA THR A 292 37.45 1.83 -15.16
C THR A 292 36.50 0.79 -15.76
N LEU A 293 35.37 1.23 -16.34
CA LEU A 293 34.39 0.35 -16.97
C LEU A 293 34.91 -0.27 -18.28
N TYR A 294 35.69 0.50 -19.05
CA TYR A 294 36.20 0.16 -20.38
C TYR A 294 37.70 0.46 -20.47
N PRO A 295 38.56 -0.35 -19.82
CA PRO A 295 40.01 -0.10 -19.75
C PRO A 295 40.69 -0.10 -21.12
N ASP A 296 40.17 -0.88 -22.07
CA ASP A 296 40.73 -1.00 -23.41
C ASP A 296 40.34 0.15 -24.36
N LYS A 297 39.49 1.09 -23.89
CA LYS A 297 39.06 2.25 -24.68
C LYS A 297 39.79 3.51 -24.25
N ASN A 298 40.32 4.25 -25.22
CA ASN A 298 40.88 5.58 -24.97
C ASN A 298 39.77 6.63 -24.81
N ILE A 299 39.16 6.68 -23.63
CA ILE A 299 38.04 7.58 -23.33
C ILE A 299 38.59 8.93 -22.89
N ILE A 300 38.34 9.96 -23.69
CA ILE A 300 38.75 11.35 -23.41
C ILE A 300 37.52 12.23 -23.09
N LYS A 301 36.35 11.88 -23.64
CA LYS A 301 35.10 12.61 -23.45
C LYS A 301 34.27 12.02 -22.30
N PRO A 302 33.40 12.82 -21.65
CA PRO A 302 32.60 12.38 -20.51
C PRO A 302 31.33 11.61 -20.93
N TYR A 303 31.42 10.82 -21.99
CA TYR A 303 30.36 9.96 -22.52
C TYR A 303 30.97 8.88 -23.41
N LEU A 304 30.21 7.84 -23.72
CA LEU A 304 30.66 6.78 -24.63
C LEU A 304 30.28 7.19 -26.06
N GLU A 305 31.28 7.40 -26.91
CA GLU A 305 31.03 7.54 -28.36
C GLU A 305 30.42 6.24 -28.88
N SER A 306 29.34 6.38 -29.64
CA SER A 306 28.56 5.26 -30.19
C SER A 306 29.28 4.56 -31.32
#